data_AF-A0A661V5R5-F1
#
_entry.id   AF-A0A661V5R5-F1
#
_cell.length_a   1.000
_cell.length_b   1.000
_cell.length_c   1.000
_cell.angle_alpha   90.00
_cell.angle_beta   90.00
_cell.angle_gamma   90.00
#
_symmetry.space_group_name_H-M   'P 1'
#
loop_
_entity.id
_entity.type
_entity.pdbx_description
1 polymer ?
#
loop_
_entity_poly.entity_id
_entity_poly.type
_entity_poly.pdbx_seq_one_letter_code
_entity_poly.pdbx_strand_id
1 'polypeptide(L)'
;MIKRRKKRIDISPGTMLRPRMDNLWADEALLHKDDAAIKGDLDVLARDVSSELFVMTMFRAYRAASEAAQSRLDDVLPRWLAQSGHADTLRHMVIEQSLEPDVQALASAWLEEAGVDVTDLESRPSLFLKAYYYDDEALWGEKSQAYVTVLWYTDPRKRRAQGIGFLLDYNPPWDGSVKDILVTPREPPDKLIAYVHEVWSRGGMELETIGPERAKTVILTALTCNREAEIRLPRDMIRARNLFERQVLSLPDGPDTPAFTMEDFDFLARHGQRPEEIRRFEQTVGRRVRLGDGEEILVIDMRDWDDEEYEGW
;
A
#
# COMPACT_ATOMS: atom_id res chain seq x y z
N MET A 1 -46.88 14.85 -44.73
CA MET A 1 -45.63 15.54 -44.36
C MET A 1 -45.35 15.35 -42.88
N ILE A 2 -44.44 14.45 -42.51
CA ILE A 2 -44.07 14.22 -41.10
C ILE A 2 -42.95 15.20 -40.75
N LYS A 3 -43.25 16.20 -39.92
CA LYS A 3 -42.25 17.12 -39.35
C LYS A 3 -41.32 16.34 -38.42
N ARG A 4 -40.11 15.99 -38.88
CA ARG A 4 -39.05 15.45 -38.01
C ARG A 4 -38.70 16.50 -36.95
N ARG A 5 -39.05 16.25 -35.69
CA ARG A 5 -38.54 17.02 -34.54
C ARG A 5 -37.02 16.88 -34.51
N LYS A 6 -36.29 17.99 -34.60
CA LYS A 6 -34.83 18.03 -34.37
C LYS A 6 -34.57 17.50 -32.95
N LYS A 7 -33.91 16.34 -32.83
CA LYS A 7 -33.34 15.87 -31.57
C LYS A 7 -32.35 16.95 -31.11
N ARG A 8 -32.64 17.64 -30.00
CA ARG A 8 -31.63 18.41 -29.28
C ARG A 8 -30.60 17.41 -28.80
N ILE A 9 -29.37 17.52 -29.29
CA ILE A 9 -28.23 16.81 -28.72
C ILE A 9 -27.96 17.52 -27.39
N ASP A 10 -28.21 16.81 -26.30
CA ASP A 10 -27.91 17.31 -24.96
C ASP A 10 -26.41 17.11 -24.73
N ILE A 11 -25.63 18.17 -24.97
CA ILE A 11 -24.18 18.14 -24.77
C ILE A 11 -23.96 18.45 -23.29
N SER A 12 -23.41 17.48 -22.56
CA SER A 12 -23.06 17.65 -21.15
C SER A 12 -22.17 18.89 -20.96
N PRO A 13 -22.42 19.74 -19.94
CA PRO A 13 -21.58 20.89 -19.61
C PRO A 13 -20.09 20.54 -19.49
N GLY A 14 -19.77 19.35 -18.97
CA GLY A 14 -18.40 18.86 -18.86
C GLY A 14 -17.68 18.71 -20.21
N THR A 15 -18.40 18.39 -21.30
CA THR A 15 -17.82 18.26 -22.63
C THR A 15 -17.40 19.61 -23.21
N MET A 16 -18.06 20.69 -22.81
CA MET A 16 -17.77 22.06 -23.27
C MET A 16 -16.81 22.81 -22.34
N LEU A 17 -16.58 22.31 -21.12
CA LEU A 17 -15.74 22.98 -20.13
C LEU A 17 -14.30 23.16 -20.63
N ARG A 18 -13.69 22.09 -21.16
CA ARG A 18 -12.31 22.10 -21.60
C ARG A 18 -12.04 23.12 -22.72
N PRO A 19 -12.76 23.10 -23.87
CA PRO A 19 -12.58 24.10 -24.91
C PRO A 19 -12.78 25.54 -24.44
N ARG A 20 -13.71 25.78 -23.49
CA ARG A 20 -13.96 27.12 -22.95
C ARG A 20 -12.80 27.61 -22.10
N MET A 21 -12.18 26.74 -21.30
CA MET A 21 -10.99 27.07 -20.51
C MET A 21 -9.76 27.26 -21.37
N ASP A 22 -9.54 26.40 -22.37
CA ASP A 22 -8.45 26.59 -23.34
C ASP A 22 -8.56 27.95 -24.04
N ASN A 23 -9.76 28.32 -24.49
CA ASN A 23 -9.99 29.63 -25.11
C ASN A 23 -9.75 30.80 -24.13
N LEU A 24 -10.18 30.66 -22.88
CA LEU A 24 -9.95 31.69 -21.85
C LEU A 24 -8.46 31.89 -21.59
N TRP A 25 -7.66 30.82 -21.64
CA TRP A 25 -6.23 30.88 -21.35
C TRP A 25 -5.32 31.16 -22.53
N ALA A 26 -5.82 30.93 -23.74
CA ALA A 26 -5.16 31.33 -24.98
C ALA A 26 -5.43 32.80 -25.37
N ASP A 27 -6.40 33.46 -24.74
CA ASP A 27 -6.74 34.86 -25.02
C ASP A 27 -5.61 35.79 -24.55
N GLU A 28 -4.97 36.51 -25.48
CA GLU A 28 -3.94 37.52 -25.15
C GLU A 28 -4.47 38.58 -24.20
N ALA A 29 -5.79 38.86 -24.21
CA ALA A 29 -6.40 39.79 -23.29
C ALA A 29 -6.27 39.33 -21.82
N LEU A 30 -6.08 38.03 -21.53
CA LEU A 30 -5.87 37.50 -20.18
C LEU A 30 -4.70 38.21 -19.48
N LEU A 31 -3.62 38.49 -20.21
CA LEU A 31 -2.41 39.11 -19.66
C LEU A 31 -2.64 40.54 -19.13
N HIS A 32 -3.68 41.20 -19.64
CA HIS A 32 -4.04 42.57 -19.29
C HIS A 32 -5.37 42.67 -18.55
N LYS A 33 -6.05 41.54 -18.35
CA LYS A 33 -7.34 41.47 -17.68
C LYS A 33 -7.14 41.63 -16.18
N ASP A 34 -8.03 42.40 -15.54
CA ASP A 34 -7.99 42.57 -14.09
C ASP A 34 -8.34 41.26 -13.35
N ASP A 35 -7.85 41.11 -12.12
CA ASP A 35 -8.05 39.91 -11.31
C ASP A 35 -9.54 39.59 -11.11
N ALA A 36 -10.38 40.61 -10.94
CA ALA A 36 -11.81 40.43 -10.66
C ALA A 36 -12.56 39.85 -11.86
N ALA A 37 -12.20 40.27 -13.07
CA ALA A 37 -12.77 39.81 -14.31
C ALA A 37 -12.32 38.37 -14.63
N ILE A 38 -11.07 38.01 -14.34
CA ILE A 38 -10.61 36.61 -14.45
C ILE A 38 -11.39 35.72 -13.47
N LYS A 39 -11.53 36.15 -12.21
CA LYS A 39 -12.31 35.43 -11.20
C LYS A 39 -13.77 35.26 -11.61
N GLY A 40 -14.40 36.31 -12.16
CA GLY A 40 -15.77 36.24 -12.66
C GLY A 40 -15.95 35.23 -13.79
N ASP A 41 -14.98 35.10 -14.70
CA ASP A 41 -15.01 34.07 -15.73
C ASP A 41 -14.89 32.66 -15.14
N LEU A 42 -14.01 32.47 -14.16
CA LEU A 42 -13.84 31.20 -13.45
C LEU A 42 -15.14 30.79 -12.74
N ASP A 43 -15.81 31.71 -12.05
CA ASP A 43 -17.10 31.47 -11.39
C ASP A 43 -18.19 31.04 -12.40
N VAL A 44 -18.20 31.65 -13.59
CA VAL A 44 -19.12 31.30 -14.68
C VAL A 44 -18.83 29.89 -15.20
N LEU A 45 -17.56 29.51 -15.30
CA LEU A 45 -17.16 28.18 -15.77
C LEU A 45 -17.42 27.08 -14.74
N ALA A 46 -17.32 27.39 -13.44
CA ALA A 46 -17.50 26.44 -12.36
C ALA A 46 -18.97 26.11 -12.03
N ARG A 47 -19.91 27.02 -12.35
CA ARG A 47 -21.31 26.97 -11.88
C ARG A 47 -22.06 25.66 -12.15
N ASP A 48 -21.86 25.05 -13.32
CA ASP A 48 -22.66 23.92 -13.80
C ASP A 48 -21.86 22.61 -13.92
N VAL A 49 -20.73 22.51 -13.21
CA VAL A 49 -19.84 21.34 -13.24
C VAL A 49 -19.44 20.93 -11.82
N SER A 50 -19.12 19.65 -11.61
CA SER A 50 -18.60 19.22 -10.30
C SER A 50 -17.23 19.84 -10.03
N SER A 51 -16.96 20.16 -8.76
CA SER A 51 -15.69 20.75 -8.33
C SER A 51 -14.48 19.92 -8.78
N GLU A 52 -14.55 18.59 -8.66
CA GLU A 52 -13.46 17.69 -9.07
C GLU A 52 -13.21 17.77 -10.59
N LEU A 53 -14.27 17.73 -11.41
CA LEU A 53 -14.15 17.84 -12.86
C LEU A 53 -13.61 19.20 -13.27
N PHE A 54 -14.05 20.26 -12.59
CA PHE A 54 -13.58 21.62 -12.81
C PHE A 54 -12.08 21.74 -12.53
N VAL A 55 -11.65 21.37 -11.32
CA VAL A 55 -10.24 21.45 -10.89
C VAL A 55 -9.33 20.59 -11.78
N MET A 56 -9.75 19.36 -12.14
CA MET A 56 -8.99 18.53 -13.07
C MET A 56 -8.85 19.16 -14.45
N THR A 57 -9.95 19.72 -14.97
CA THR A 57 -9.92 20.41 -16.27
C THR A 57 -9.03 21.65 -16.19
N MET A 58 -8.98 22.29 -15.02
CA MET A 58 -8.22 23.48 -14.75
C MET A 58 -6.72 23.24 -14.85
N PHE A 59 -6.20 22.26 -14.12
CA PHE A 59 -4.77 21.93 -14.25
C PHE A 59 -4.38 21.53 -15.67
N ARG A 60 -5.22 20.74 -16.34
CA ARG A 60 -4.88 20.29 -17.68
C ARG A 60 -4.82 21.45 -18.68
N ALA A 61 -5.66 22.47 -18.55
CA ALA A 61 -5.66 23.57 -19.52
C ALA A 61 -4.60 24.62 -19.11
N TYR A 62 -4.26 24.76 -17.81
CA TYR A 62 -3.14 25.56 -17.32
C TYR A 62 -1.82 25.04 -17.92
N ARG A 63 -1.60 23.71 -17.87
CA ARG A 63 -0.42 23.06 -18.49
C ARG A 63 -0.31 23.27 -20.00
N ALA A 64 -1.42 23.54 -20.68
CA ALA A 64 -1.46 23.79 -22.12
C ALA A 64 -1.35 25.28 -22.48
N ALA A 65 -1.47 26.18 -21.49
CA ALA A 65 -1.36 27.61 -21.68
C ALA A 65 0.10 28.03 -21.91
N SER A 66 0.31 29.24 -22.45
CA SER A 66 1.64 29.83 -22.60
C SER A 66 2.26 30.14 -21.23
N GLU A 67 3.59 30.22 -21.14
CA GLU A 67 4.30 30.57 -19.90
C GLU A 67 3.83 31.92 -19.31
N ALA A 68 3.56 32.90 -20.17
CA ALA A 68 3.04 34.19 -19.75
C ALA A 68 1.63 34.07 -19.13
N ALA A 69 0.77 33.23 -19.72
CA ALA A 69 -0.56 32.96 -19.17
C ALA A 69 -0.48 32.15 -17.86
N GLN A 70 0.41 31.16 -17.78
CA GLN A 70 0.65 30.40 -16.55
C GLN A 70 1.09 31.31 -15.41
N SER A 71 2.11 32.15 -15.63
CA SER A 71 2.58 33.12 -14.64
C SER A 71 1.46 34.07 -14.21
N ARG A 72 0.62 34.53 -15.14
CA ARG A 72 -0.53 35.38 -14.80
C ARG A 72 -1.58 34.64 -13.96
N LEU A 73 -1.80 33.36 -14.23
CA LEU A 73 -2.76 32.52 -13.52
C LEU A 73 -2.25 32.12 -12.14
N ASP A 74 -0.95 31.92 -11.96
CA ASP A 74 -0.34 31.63 -10.65
C ASP A 74 -0.63 32.73 -9.64
N ASP A 75 -0.65 33.99 -10.08
CA ASP A 75 -1.03 35.10 -9.21
C ASP A 75 -2.51 35.04 -8.76
N VAL A 76 -3.41 34.57 -9.64
CA VAL A 76 -4.87 34.74 -9.48
C VAL A 76 -5.55 33.50 -8.90
N LEU A 77 -5.14 32.31 -9.34
CA LEU A 77 -5.80 31.04 -9.04
C LEU A 77 -5.78 30.68 -7.54
N PRO A 78 -4.68 30.81 -6.79
CA PRO A 78 -4.67 30.54 -5.35
C PRO A 78 -5.68 31.38 -4.58
N ARG A 79 -5.71 32.69 -4.87
CA ARG A 79 -6.65 33.64 -4.26
C ARG A 79 -8.10 33.36 -4.65
N TRP A 80 -8.34 32.86 -5.85
CA TRP A 80 -9.68 32.45 -6.28
C TRP A 80 -10.11 31.13 -5.62
N LEU A 81 -9.22 30.13 -5.54
CA LEU A 81 -9.47 28.84 -4.88
C LEU A 81 -9.88 29.02 -3.42
N ALA A 82 -9.22 29.95 -2.71
CA ALA A 82 -9.55 30.31 -1.33
C ALA A 82 -10.98 30.87 -1.18
N GLN A 83 -11.50 31.53 -2.20
CA GLN A 83 -12.78 32.26 -2.16
C GLN A 83 -13.96 31.42 -2.69
N SER A 84 -13.69 30.49 -3.61
CA SER A 84 -14.70 29.76 -4.37
C SER A 84 -15.12 28.42 -3.74
N GLY A 85 -14.50 28.00 -2.64
CA GLY A 85 -14.75 26.70 -2.01
C GLY A 85 -14.12 25.51 -2.76
N HIS A 86 -13.30 25.78 -3.78
CA HIS A 86 -12.58 24.73 -4.52
C HIS A 86 -11.25 24.34 -3.85
N ALA A 87 -10.74 25.14 -2.90
CA ALA A 87 -9.55 24.80 -2.11
C ALA A 87 -9.71 23.46 -1.36
N ASP A 88 -10.85 23.19 -0.73
CA ASP A 88 -11.10 21.91 -0.04
C ASP A 88 -11.12 20.73 -0.99
N THR A 89 -11.70 20.91 -2.19
CA THR A 89 -11.70 19.87 -3.23
C THR A 89 -10.28 19.59 -3.68
N LEU A 90 -9.49 20.62 -3.94
CA LEU A 90 -8.09 20.48 -4.33
C LEU A 90 -7.27 19.79 -3.23
N ARG A 91 -7.48 20.17 -1.97
CA ARG A 91 -6.85 19.53 -0.80
C ARG A 91 -7.17 18.04 -0.75
N HIS A 92 -8.44 17.66 -0.88
CA HIS A 92 -8.85 16.25 -0.95
C HIS A 92 -8.16 15.51 -2.10
N MET A 93 -8.07 16.11 -3.28
CA MET A 93 -7.40 15.50 -4.43
C MET A 93 -5.89 15.29 -4.20
N VAL A 94 -5.22 16.22 -3.50
CA VAL A 94 -3.81 16.07 -3.10
C VAL A 94 -3.64 14.94 -2.08
N ILE A 95 -4.51 14.89 -1.05
CA ILE A 95 -4.50 13.82 -0.03
C ILE A 95 -4.71 12.45 -0.67
N GLU A 96 -5.70 12.33 -1.55
CA GLU A 96 -6.01 11.09 -2.27
C GLU A 96 -4.99 10.75 -3.36
N GLN A 97 -3.98 11.61 -3.58
CA GLN A 97 -2.99 11.49 -4.65
C GLN A 97 -3.67 11.19 -6.01
N SER A 98 -4.79 11.86 -6.26
CA SER A 98 -5.57 11.67 -7.49
C SER A 98 -4.99 12.46 -8.67
N LEU A 99 -4.04 13.34 -8.39
CA LEU A 99 -3.27 14.19 -9.31
C LEU A 99 -1.96 13.52 -9.75
N GLU A 100 -1.42 13.93 -10.90
CA GLU A 100 -0.08 13.53 -11.35
C GLU A 100 1.01 14.18 -10.47
N PRO A 101 2.21 13.59 -10.30
CA PRO A 101 3.21 14.09 -9.36
C PRO A 101 3.65 15.55 -9.58
N ASP A 102 3.76 15.98 -10.83
CA ASP A 102 4.09 17.36 -11.21
C ASP A 102 2.94 18.32 -10.90
N VAL A 103 1.70 17.89 -11.11
CA VAL A 103 0.49 18.63 -10.76
C VAL A 103 0.31 18.70 -9.24
N GLN A 104 0.73 17.67 -8.50
CA GLN A 104 0.61 17.61 -7.05
C GLN A 104 1.48 18.68 -6.37
N ALA A 105 2.71 18.90 -6.85
CA ALA A 105 3.58 19.96 -6.34
C ALA A 105 2.97 21.36 -6.56
N LEU A 106 2.45 21.61 -7.77
CA LEU A 106 1.76 22.86 -8.10
C LEU A 106 0.49 23.05 -7.25
N ALA A 107 -0.32 21.99 -7.10
CA ALA A 107 -1.51 22.02 -6.28
C ALA A 107 -1.20 22.35 -4.82
N SER A 108 -0.15 21.75 -4.24
CA SER A 108 0.28 22.07 -2.88
C SER A 108 0.72 23.53 -2.75
N ALA A 109 1.48 24.07 -3.72
CA ALA A 109 1.88 25.47 -3.71
C ALA A 109 0.67 26.42 -3.78
N TRP A 110 -0.31 26.13 -4.65
CA TRP A 110 -1.54 26.92 -4.73
C TRP A 110 -2.40 26.81 -3.46
N LEU A 111 -2.42 25.67 -2.78
CA LEU A 111 -3.11 25.50 -1.50
C LEU A 111 -2.44 26.33 -0.40
N GLU A 112 -1.11 26.30 -0.33
CA GLU A 112 -0.34 27.10 0.64
C GLU A 112 -0.58 28.59 0.44
N GLU A 113 -0.53 29.09 -0.80
CA GLU A 113 -0.85 30.49 -1.12
C GLU A 113 -2.32 30.85 -0.90
N ALA A 114 -3.23 29.88 -1.01
CA ALA A 114 -4.63 30.04 -0.65
C ALA A 114 -4.86 30.12 0.88
N GLY A 115 -3.80 29.97 1.69
CA GLY A 115 -3.85 29.98 3.15
C GLY A 115 -4.34 28.66 3.76
N VAL A 116 -4.29 27.57 3.00
CA VAL A 116 -4.63 26.23 3.49
C VAL A 116 -3.42 25.62 4.18
N ASP A 117 -3.62 25.06 5.37
CA ASP A 117 -2.59 24.28 6.05
C ASP A 117 -2.24 23.02 5.24
N VAL A 118 -1.03 23.00 4.70
CA VAL A 118 -0.49 21.90 3.89
C VAL A 118 0.35 20.90 4.71
N THR A 119 0.52 21.11 6.02
CA THR A 119 1.35 20.24 6.86
C THR A 119 0.85 18.80 6.85
N ASP A 120 -0.48 18.61 6.80
CA ASP A 120 -1.11 17.30 6.69
C ASP A 120 -0.95 16.64 5.31
N LEU A 121 -0.66 17.43 4.25
CA LEU A 121 -0.47 16.92 2.88
C LEU A 121 0.88 16.22 2.71
N GLU A 122 1.86 16.53 3.58
CA GLU A 122 3.14 15.83 3.63
C GLU A 122 2.99 14.43 4.25
N SER A 123 1.94 14.22 5.05
CA SER A 123 1.63 12.90 5.58
C SER A 123 1.03 12.04 4.46
N ARG A 124 1.85 11.15 3.88
CA ARG A 124 1.33 10.15 2.94
C ARG A 124 0.25 9.34 3.66
N PRO A 125 -0.99 9.27 3.12
CA PRO A 125 -2.02 8.45 3.75
C PRO A 125 -1.48 7.03 3.88
N SER A 126 -1.60 6.47 5.08
CA SER A 126 -1.15 5.12 5.33
C SER A 126 -1.84 4.18 4.35
N LEU A 127 -1.02 3.47 3.58
CA LEU A 127 -1.51 2.43 2.68
C LEU A 127 -1.80 1.13 3.44
N PHE A 128 -1.54 1.08 4.75
CA PHE A 128 -1.91 -0.05 5.59
C PHE A 128 -3.42 -0.35 5.46
N LEU A 129 -3.74 -1.61 5.15
CA LEU A 129 -5.11 -2.09 5.06
C LEU A 129 -5.47 -2.89 6.31
N LYS A 130 -4.69 -3.94 6.62
CA LYS A 130 -4.95 -4.82 7.76
C LYS A 130 -3.74 -5.68 8.09
N ALA A 131 -3.63 -6.12 9.34
CA ALA A 131 -2.70 -7.17 9.72
C ALA A 131 -3.37 -8.24 10.55
N TYR A 132 -2.81 -9.43 10.47
CA TYR A 132 -3.34 -10.65 11.03
C TYR A 132 -2.23 -11.44 11.69
N TYR A 133 -2.57 -12.11 12.79
CA TYR A 133 -1.66 -12.95 13.54
C TYR A 133 -2.36 -14.23 14.02
N TYR A 134 -1.61 -15.31 14.11
CA TYR A 134 -2.02 -16.59 14.70
C TYR A 134 -0.79 -17.28 15.26
N ASP A 135 -0.96 -18.01 16.35
CA ASP A 135 -0.03 -19.04 16.79
C ASP A 135 -0.80 -20.27 17.29
N ASP A 136 -0.10 -21.38 17.36
CA ASP A 136 -0.64 -22.68 17.76
C ASP A 136 -0.51 -22.95 19.28
N GLU A 137 -0.12 -21.96 20.08
CA GLU A 137 0.13 -22.11 21.52
C GLU A 137 -1.14 -22.55 22.26
N ALA A 138 -2.30 -21.99 21.90
CA ALA A 138 -3.58 -22.38 22.49
C ALA A 138 -3.98 -23.84 22.20
N LEU A 139 -3.44 -24.45 21.13
CA LEU A 139 -3.74 -25.83 20.75
C LEU A 139 -2.80 -26.83 21.42
N TRP A 140 -1.52 -26.48 21.55
CA TRP A 140 -0.48 -27.41 22.00
C TRP A 140 0.05 -27.12 23.40
N GLY A 141 -0.36 -26.00 24.01
CA GLY A 141 0.15 -25.52 25.30
C GLY A 141 1.53 -24.85 25.19
N GLU A 142 2.19 -24.98 24.05
CA GLU A 142 3.48 -24.39 23.71
C GLU A 142 3.43 -23.92 22.26
N LYS A 143 4.15 -22.83 22.01
CA LYS A 143 4.22 -22.22 20.68
C LYS A 143 5.19 -22.99 19.80
N SER A 144 4.69 -23.62 18.74
CA SER A 144 5.48 -24.35 17.76
C SER A 144 5.57 -23.58 16.43
N GLN A 145 4.47 -22.97 16.00
CA GLN A 145 4.41 -22.17 14.77
C GLN A 145 3.54 -20.93 14.97
N ALA A 146 3.90 -19.86 14.27
CA ALA A 146 3.09 -18.67 14.19
C ALA A 146 3.09 -18.08 12.78
N TYR A 147 2.08 -17.28 12.50
CA TYR A 147 1.90 -16.63 11.23
C TYR A 147 1.57 -15.17 11.45
N VAL A 148 2.19 -14.29 10.68
CA VAL A 148 1.83 -12.87 10.63
C VAL A 148 1.66 -12.45 9.19
N THR A 149 0.54 -11.81 8.86
CA THR A 149 0.28 -11.30 7.50
C THR A 149 -0.05 -9.82 7.56
N VAL A 150 0.63 -9.03 6.72
CA VAL A 150 0.38 -7.59 6.57
C VAL A 150 -0.17 -7.35 5.18
N LEU A 151 -1.26 -6.58 5.10
CA LEU A 151 -1.94 -6.18 3.87
C LEU A 151 -1.89 -4.66 3.73
N TRP A 152 -1.71 -4.18 2.50
CA TRP A 152 -1.72 -2.76 2.16
C TRP A 152 -2.39 -2.52 0.82
N TYR A 153 -2.89 -1.31 0.62
CA TYR A 153 -3.31 -0.80 -0.67
C TYR A 153 -2.10 -0.51 -1.57
N THR A 154 -2.18 -0.92 -2.82
CA THR A 154 -1.10 -0.65 -3.80
C THR A 154 -1.25 0.69 -4.50
N ASP A 155 -2.38 1.36 -4.28
CA ASP A 155 -2.68 2.67 -4.82
C ASP A 155 -3.46 3.52 -3.80
N PRO A 156 -3.28 4.85 -3.81
CA PRO A 156 -3.98 5.78 -2.92
C PRO A 156 -5.50 5.77 -3.05
N ARG A 157 -6.03 5.37 -4.22
CA ARG A 157 -7.47 5.21 -4.47
C ARG A 157 -8.02 3.90 -3.88
N LYS A 158 -7.19 3.11 -3.19
CA LYS A 158 -7.57 1.91 -2.45
C LYS A 158 -8.26 0.85 -3.31
N ARG A 159 -7.97 0.83 -4.63
CA ARG A 159 -8.65 -0.08 -5.59
C ARG A 159 -8.05 -1.47 -5.61
N ARG A 160 -6.76 -1.57 -5.34
CA ARG A 160 -6.01 -2.82 -5.29
C ARG A 160 -5.24 -2.90 -3.99
N ALA A 161 -5.11 -4.11 -3.47
CA ALA A 161 -4.33 -4.42 -2.28
C ALA A 161 -3.38 -5.58 -2.58
N GLN A 162 -2.33 -5.67 -1.76
CA GLN A 162 -1.34 -6.73 -1.77
C GLN A 162 -1.00 -7.08 -0.33
N GLY A 163 -0.43 -8.26 -0.10
CA GLY A 163 0.05 -8.66 1.22
C GLY A 163 1.35 -9.45 1.19
N ILE A 164 1.96 -9.53 2.37
CA ILE A 164 3.06 -10.43 2.68
C ILE A 164 2.74 -11.15 3.99
N GLY A 165 2.77 -12.49 3.93
CA GLY A 165 2.66 -13.37 5.08
C GLY A 165 4.04 -13.93 5.45
N PHE A 166 4.28 -14.10 6.74
CA PHE A 166 5.48 -14.72 7.30
C PHE A 166 5.06 -15.95 8.09
N LEU A 167 5.75 -17.06 7.86
CA LEU A 167 5.70 -18.25 8.69
C LEU A 167 6.87 -18.20 9.66
N LEU A 168 6.57 -18.27 10.96
CA LEU A 168 7.51 -18.31 12.06
C LEU A 168 7.50 -19.71 12.66
N ASP A 169 8.67 -20.25 12.96
CA ASP A 169 8.81 -21.59 13.55
C ASP A 169 9.62 -21.48 14.84
N TYR A 170 9.11 -22.07 15.91
CA TYR A 170 9.68 -22.02 17.26
C TYR A 170 10.42 -23.31 17.61
N ASN A 171 10.40 -24.31 16.74
CA ASN A 171 11.14 -25.54 16.92
C ASN A 171 12.60 -25.37 16.47
N PRO A 172 13.56 -26.13 17.03
CA PRO A 172 14.95 -26.07 16.61
C PRO A 172 15.13 -26.47 15.14
N PRO A 173 15.98 -25.78 14.35
CA PRO A 173 16.86 -24.68 14.75
C PRO A 173 16.24 -23.28 14.61
N TRP A 174 14.96 -23.18 14.30
CA TRP A 174 14.34 -21.90 13.95
C TRP A 174 14.17 -21.00 15.16
N ASP A 175 13.78 -21.52 16.32
CA ASP A 175 13.76 -20.79 17.60
C ASP A 175 13.10 -19.38 17.51
N GLY A 176 11.98 -19.29 16.78
CA GLY A 176 11.21 -18.06 16.56
C GLY A 176 11.53 -17.33 15.25
N SER A 177 12.44 -17.88 14.44
CA SER A 177 12.87 -17.33 13.16
C SER A 177 11.79 -17.37 12.08
N VAL A 178 11.94 -16.49 11.09
CA VAL A 178 11.21 -16.57 9.82
C VAL A 178 11.68 -17.79 9.04
N LYS A 179 10.76 -18.73 8.84
CA LYS A 179 10.97 -19.98 8.10
C LYS A 179 10.61 -19.84 6.62
N ASP A 180 9.53 -19.13 6.32
CA ASP A 180 9.10 -18.86 4.94
C ASP A 180 8.26 -17.59 4.85
N ILE A 181 8.05 -17.10 3.62
CA ILE A 181 7.13 -16.01 3.35
C ILE A 181 6.20 -16.33 2.17
N LEU A 182 5.06 -15.66 2.13
CA LEU A 182 4.14 -15.67 1.01
C LEU A 182 3.82 -14.23 0.60
N VAL A 183 4.18 -13.84 -0.62
CA VAL A 183 3.72 -12.58 -1.20
C VAL A 183 2.46 -12.86 -2.02
N THR A 184 1.34 -12.28 -1.63
CA THR A 184 0.09 -12.43 -2.38
C THR A 184 0.10 -11.54 -3.62
N PRO A 185 -0.57 -11.94 -4.72
CA PRO A 185 -0.72 -11.10 -5.89
C PRO A 185 -1.63 -9.89 -5.59
N ARG A 186 -1.56 -8.87 -6.45
CA ARG A 186 -2.41 -7.68 -6.33
C ARG A 186 -3.85 -8.01 -6.70
N GLU A 187 -4.77 -7.78 -5.78
CA GLU A 187 -6.19 -8.13 -5.92
C GLU A 187 -7.08 -7.01 -5.37
N PRO A 188 -8.40 -7.00 -5.67
CA PRO A 188 -9.33 -6.15 -4.92
C PRO A 188 -9.24 -6.44 -3.41
N PRO A 189 -9.32 -5.43 -2.52
CA PRO A 189 -9.15 -5.60 -1.08
C PRO A 189 -10.00 -6.71 -0.47
N ASP A 190 -11.30 -6.74 -0.77
CA ASP A 190 -12.23 -7.73 -0.22
C ASP A 190 -11.89 -9.16 -0.65
N LYS A 191 -11.43 -9.33 -1.90
CA LYS A 191 -11.02 -10.63 -2.44
C LYS A 191 -9.73 -11.12 -1.77
N LEU A 192 -8.78 -10.21 -1.53
CA LEU A 192 -7.55 -10.53 -0.83
C LEU A 192 -7.80 -10.93 0.63
N ILE A 193 -8.66 -10.19 1.34
CA ILE A 193 -9.06 -10.51 2.71
C ILE A 193 -9.76 -11.87 2.75
N ALA A 194 -10.71 -12.12 1.85
CA ALA A 194 -11.40 -13.41 1.77
C ALA A 194 -10.42 -14.56 1.53
N TYR A 195 -9.45 -14.39 0.63
CA TYR A 195 -8.40 -15.39 0.37
C TYR A 195 -7.56 -15.69 1.62
N VAL A 196 -7.13 -14.67 2.37
CA VAL A 196 -6.37 -14.87 3.62
C VAL A 196 -7.19 -15.68 4.63
N HIS A 197 -8.45 -15.30 4.85
CA HIS A 197 -9.35 -16.03 5.75
C HIS A 197 -9.62 -17.47 5.29
N GLU A 198 -9.79 -17.69 4.00
CA GLU A 198 -10.00 -19.03 3.43
C GLU A 198 -8.76 -19.93 3.64
N VAL A 199 -7.56 -19.44 3.35
CA VAL A 199 -6.33 -20.23 3.52
C VAL A 199 -6.15 -20.66 4.98
N TRP A 200 -6.41 -19.76 5.93
CA TRP A 200 -6.17 -20.01 7.35
C TRP A 200 -7.29 -20.85 7.97
N SER A 201 -8.56 -20.59 7.62
CA SER A 201 -9.69 -21.41 8.08
C SER A 201 -9.59 -22.87 7.63
N ARG A 202 -9.08 -23.14 6.42
CA ARG A 202 -8.79 -24.52 5.97
C ARG A 202 -7.75 -25.23 6.83
N GLY A 203 -6.85 -24.48 7.47
CA GLY A 203 -5.87 -24.98 8.43
C GLY A 203 -6.37 -25.06 9.87
N GLY A 204 -7.65 -24.72 10.14
CA GLY A 204 -8.18 -24.64 11.50
C GLY A 204 -7.60 -23.49 12.34
N MET A 205 -7.02 -22.48 11.69
CA MET A 205 -6.33 -21.37 12.37
C MET A 205 -7.31 -20.24 12.66
N GLU A 206 -7.38 -19.79 13.92
CA GLU A 206 -8.19 -18.64 14.32
C GLU A 206 -7.39 -17.34 14.21
N LEU A 207 -7.78 -16.50 13.25
CA LEU A 207 -7.10 -15.26 12.90
C LEU A 207 -7.37 -14.13 13.92
N GLU A 208 -6.34 -13.69 14.63
CA GLU A 208 -6.37 -12.44 15.41
C GLU A 208 -6.08 -11.25 14.47
N THR A 209 -6.94 -10.22 14.47
CA THR A 209 -6.61 -8.95 13.81
C THR A 209 -5.70 -8.15 14.74
N ILE A 210 -4.54 -7.72 14.25
CA ILE A 210 -3.56 -6.94 15.03
C ILE A 210 -3.27 -5.57 14.38
N GLY A 211 -2.79 -4.63 15.20
CA GLY A 211 -2.36 -3.31 14.74
C GLY A 211 -1.03 -3.37 13.95
N PRO A 212 -0.72 -2.31 13.18
CA PRO A 212 0.50 -2.24 12.38
C PRO A 212 1.78 -2.25 13.23
N GLU A 213 1.77 -1.65 14.42
CA GLU A 213 2.89 -1.65 15.36
C GLU A 213 3.23 -3.08 15.81
N ARG A 214 2.21 -3.83 16.26
CA ARG A 214 2.38 -5.22 16.71
C ARG A 214 2.85 -6.10 15.56
N ALA A 215 2.34 -5.89 14.35
CA ALA A 215 2.78 -6.65 13.18
C ALA A 215 4.28 -6.42 12.90
N LYS A 216 4.73 -5.16 12.93
CA LYS A 216 6.15 -4.82 12.76
C LYS A 216 7.01 -5.45 13.85
N THR A 217 6.62 -5.32 15.13
CA THR A 217 7.33 -5.93 16.26
C THR A 217 7.50 -7.43 16.05
N VAL A 218 6.42 -8.16 15.77
CA VAL A 218 6.49 -9.62 15.56
C VAL A 218 7.45 -9.99 14.42
N ILE A 219 7.35 -9.30 13.28
CA ILE A 219 8.20 -9.58 12.12
C ILE A 219 9.67 -9.29 12.44
N LEU A 220 9.98 -8.13 13.02
CA LEU A 220 11.37 -7.73 13.29
C LEU A 220 12.00 -8.52 14.43
N THR A 221 11.22 -8.98 15.41
CA THR A 221 11.68 -9.92 16.43
C THR A 221 12.05 -11.26 15.78
N ALA A 222 11.21 -11.81 14.91
CA ALA A 222 11.54 -13.05 14.21
C ALA A 222 12.81 -12.94 13.34
N LEU A 223 13.01 -11.79 12.68
CA LEU A 223 14.25 -11.55 11.91
C LEU A 223 15.48 -11.38 12.80
N THR A 224 15.30 -10.89 14.01
CA THR A 224 16.37 -10.88 15.03
C THR A 224 16.70 -12.31 15.44
N CYS A 225 15.72 -13.18 15.62
CA CYS A 225 15.94 -14.61 15.85
C CYS A 225 16.68 -15.28 14.67
N ASN A 226 16.35 -14.96 13.41
CA ASN A 226 17.13 -15.44 12.25
C ASN A 226 18.61 -15.07 12.38
N ARG A 227 18.90 -13.83 12.80
CA ARG A 227 20.27 -13.36 12.99
C ARG A 227 20.99 -14.11 14.10
N GLU A 228 20.33 -14.30 15.24
CA GLU A 228 20.89 -14.99 16.41
C GLU A 228 21.14 -16.48 16.15
N ALA A 229 20.23 -17.12 15.41
CA ALA A 229 20.35 -18.51 14.99
C ALA A 229 21.30 -18.71 13.79
N GLU A 230 21.91 -17.64 13.28
CA GLU A 230 22.70 -17.66 12.04
C GLU A 230 21.95 -18.30 10.86
N ILE A 231 20.64 -18.03 10.74
CA ILE A 231 19.79 -18.52 9.65
C ILE A 231 19.59 -17.41 8.62
N ARG A 232 19.91 -17.73 7.37
CA ARG A 232 19.73 -16.84 6.22
C ARG A 232 18.24 -16.60 5.94
N LEU A 233 17.90 -15.44 5.36
CA LEU A 233 16.53 -15.19 4.91
C LEU A 233 16.08 -16.17 3.81
N PRO A 234 14.79 -16.57 3.78
CA PRO A 234 14.22 -17.36 2.68
C PRO A 234 14.39 -16.67 1.32
N ARG A 235 14.60 -17.45 0.27
CA ARG A 235 14.83 -16.92 -1.09
C ARG A 235 13.74 -15.95 -1.56
N ASP A 236 12.48 -16.25 -1.25
CA ASP A 236 11.36 -15.41 -1.67
C ASP A 236 11.31 -14.10 -0.88
N MET A 237 11.79 -14.10 0.38
CA MET A 237 11.99 -12.87 1.15
C MET A 237 13.07 -12.00 0.52
N ILE A 238 14.20 -12.58 0.13
CA ILE A 238 15.27 -11.85 -0.58
C ILE A 238 14.74 -11.22 -1.88
N ARG A 239 13.90 -11.94 -2.64
CA ARG A 239 13.24 -11.41 -3.85
C ARG A 239 12.25 -10.30 -3.52
N ALA A 240 11.61 -10.36 -2.35
CA ALA A 240 10.66 -9.36 -1.85
C ALA A 240 11.33 -8.18 -1.13
N ARG A 241 12.66 -8.02 -1.19
CA ARG A 241 13.42 -6.94 -0.51
C ARG A 241 12.76 -5.55 -0.61
N ASN A 242 12.45 -5.10 -1.82
CA ASN A 242 11.84 -3.77 -2.04
C ASN A 242 10.43 -3.66 -1.47
N LEU A 243 9.70 -4.78 -1.41
CA LEU A 243 8.37 -4.85 -0.79
C LEU A 243 8.50 -4.69 0.72
N PHE A 244 9.42 -5.46 1.32
CA PHE A 244 9.71 -5.44 2.75
C PHE A 244 10.12 -4.03 3.22
N GLU A 245 11.09 -3.41 2.54
CA GLU A 245 11.56 -2.06 2.84
C GLU A 245 10.40 -1.04 2.84
N ARG A 246 9.56 -1.09 1.80
CA ARG A 246 8.52 -0.08 1.60
C ARG A 246 7.26 -0.28 2.43
N GLN A 247 6.99 -1.50 2.88
CA GLN A 247 5.69 -1.86 3.45
C GLN A 247 5.78 -2.40 4.88
N VAL A 248 6.89 -3.03 5.25
CA VAL A 248 7.10 -3.56 6.60
C VAL A 248 7.92 -2.57 7.43
N LEU A 249 9.05 -2.08 6.92
CA LEU A 249 9.87 -1.11 7.66
C LEU A 249 9.19 0.26 7.81
N SER A 250 8.25 0.59 6.93
CA SER A 250 7.45 1.82 7.01
C SER A 250 6.32 1.76 8.03
N LEU A 251 6.03 0.59 8.61
CA LEU A 251 5.03 0.50 9.68
C LEU A 251 5.51 1.29 10.91
N PRO A 252 4.60 1.84 11.72
CA PRO A 252 4.97 2.48 12.99
C PRO A 252 5.65 1.48 13.93
N ASP A 253 6.62 1.96 14.71
CA ASP A 253 7.27 1.19 15.77
C ASP A 253 6.39 1.16 17.03
N GLY A 254 6.30 0.00 17.65
CA GLY A 254 5.80 -0.17 19.01
C GLY A 254 6.93 -0.03 20.05
N PRO A 255 6.60 -0.06 21.35
CA PRO A 255 7.59 0.10 22.43
C PRO A 255 8.67 -1.00 22.42
N ASP A 256 8.31 -2.22 21.99
CA ASP A 256 9.18 -3.38 21.98
C ASP A 256 9.72 -3.72 20.57
N THR A 257 9.52 -2.84 19.58
CA THR A 257 10.02 -3.11 18.23
C THR A 257 11.55 -3.07 18.21
N PRO A 258 12.22 -4.18 17.84
CA PRO A 258 13.68 -4.18 17.77
C PRO A 258 14.17 -3.32 16.61
N ALA A 259 15.35 -2.71 16.79
CA ALA A 259 16.02 -1.99 15.72
C ALA A 259 16.42 -2.96 14.61
N PHE A 260 15.94 -2.70 13.40
CA PHE A 260 16.27 -3.49 12.21
C PHE A 260 16.30 -2.58 10.98
N THR A 261 17.40 -2.64 10.23
CA THR A 261 17.65 -1.79 9.07
C THR A 261 17.71 -2.61 7.78
N MET A 262 17.78 -1.94 6.62
CA MET A 262 18.06 -2.63 5.36
C MET A 262 19.49 -3.19 5.29
N GLU A 263 20.42 -2.68 6.09
CA GLU A 263 21.76 -3.28 6.20
C GLU A 263 21.69 -4.63 6.89
N ASP A 264 20.89 -4.75 7.97
CA ASP A 264 20.61 -6.03 8.64
C ASP A 264 19.94 -7.01 7.68
N PHE A 265 18.95 -6.55 6.91
CA PHE A 265 18.31 -7.36 5.88
C PHE A 265 19.33 -7.89 4.87
N ASP A 266 20.17 -7.01 4.32
CA ASP A 266 21.15 -7.37 3.30
C ASP A 266 22.27 -8.26 3.85
N PHE A 267 22.55 -8.18 5.15
CA PHE A 267 23.43 -9.10 5.86
C PHE A 267 22.81 -10.50 5.92
N LEU A 268 21.59 -10.63 6.45
CA LEU A 268 20.87 -11.90 6.57
C LEU A 268 20.50 -12.51 5.21
N ALA A 269 20.38 -11.69 4.17
CA ALA A 269 20.19 -12.18 2.80
C ALA A 269 21.42 -12.90 2.24
N ARG A 270 22.59 -12.78 2.86
CA ARG A 270 23.87 -13.32 2.37
C ARG A 270 24.56 -14.29 3.34
N HIS A 271 24.30 -14.16 4.64
CA HIS A 271 24.99 -14.90 5.69
C HIS A 271 24.04 -15.86 6.41
N GLY A 272 24.60 -16.91 7.01
CA GLY A 272 23.88 -17.94 7.74
C GLY A 272 23.56 -19.20 6.92
N GLN A 273 23.05 -20.22 7.61
CA GLN A 273 22.57 -21.46 7.02
C GLN A 273 21.32 -21.20 6.16
N ARG A 274 21.24 -21.86 5.00
CA ARG A 274 20.10 -21.65 4.09
C ARG A 274 18.85 -22.34 4.61
N PRO A 275 17.67 -21.68 4.62
CA PRO A 275 16.41 -22.32 4.95
C PRO A 275 16.12 -23.60 4.15
N GLU A 276 16.58 -23.67 2.90
CA GLU A 276 16.44 -24.85 2.06
C GLU A 276 17.28 -26.04 2.55
N GLU A 277 18.46 -25.78 3.13
CA GLU A 277 19.32 -26.82 3.71
C GLU A 277 18.73 -27.35 5.01
N ILE A 278 18.20 -26.46 5.86
CA ILE A 278 17.50 -26.82 7.09
C ILE A 278 16.26 -27.66 6.76
N ARG A 279 15.41 -27.19 5.85
CA ARG A 279 14.20 -27.94 5.41
C ARG A 279 14.54 -29.30 4.83
N ARG A 280 15.60 -29.38 4.01
CA ARG A 280 16.04 -30.67 3.45
C ARG A 280 16.48 -31.63 4.55
N PHE A 281 17.20 -31.14 5.57
CA PHE A 281 17.55 -31.95 6.73
C PHE A 281 16.30 -32.41 7.48
N GLU A 282 15.36 -31.51 7.77
CA GLU A 282 14.09 -31.83 8.44
C GLU A 282 13.29 -32.90 7.69
N GLN A 283 13.26 -32.83 6.36
CA GLN A 283 12.58 -33.82 5.51
C GLN A 283 13.31 -35.17 5.47
N THR A 284 14.64 -35.17 5.50
CA THR A 284 15.42 -36.40 5.34
C THR A 284 15.61 -37.15 6.67
N VAL A 285 15.74 -36.42 7.78
CA VAL A 285 16.13 -36.97 9.09
C VAL A 285 14.98 -36.87 10.10
N GLY A 286 13.96 -36.07 9.83
CA GLY A 286 12.93 -35.70 10.78
C GLY A 286 13.17 -34.30 11.37
N ARG A 287 12.13 -33.74 11.96
CA ARG A 287 12.16 -32.41 12.60
C ARG A 287 12.50 -32.55 14.07
N ARG A 288 13.27 -31.60 14.60
CA ARG A 288 13.47 -31.50 16.06
C ARG A 288 12.31 -30.75 16.67
N VAL A 289 11.88 -31.17 17.85
CA VAL A 289 10.84 -30.51 18.65
C VAL A 289 11.40 -30.33 20.06
N ARG A 290 11.24 -29.14 20.62
CA ARG A 290 11.58 -28.88 22.02
C ARG A 290 10.36 -29.14 22.88
N LEU A 291 10.53 -29.91 23.95
CA LEU A 291 9.51 -30.20 24.95
C LEU A 291 9.51 -29.13 26.05
N GLY A 292 8.46 -29.08 26.87
CA GLY A 292 8.33 -28.11 27.95
C GLY A 292 9.38 -28.16 29.06
N ASP A 293 10.13 -29.27 29.18
CA ASP A 293 11.28 -29.39 30.07
C ASP A 293 12.61 -28.94 29.42
N GLY A 294 12.57 -28.52 28.16
CA GLY A 294 13.70 -28.10 27.36
C GLY A 294 14.41 -29.23 26.62
N GLU A 295 14.00 -30.49 26.77
CA GLU A 295 14.57 -31.61 26.01
C GLU A 295 14.20 -31.50 24.52
N GLU A 296 15.16 -31.79 23.64
CA GLU A 296 14.94 -31.85 22.19
C GLU A 296 14.78 -33.29 21.74
N ILE A 297 13.65 -33.61 21.13
CA ILE A 297 13.39 -34.91 20.51
C ILE A 297 13.41 -34.80 18.98
N LEU A 298 13.82 -35.87 18.32
CA LEU A 298 13.72 -36.01 16.87
C LEU A 298 12.41 -36.71 16.50
N VAL A 299 11.55 -36.01 15.78
CA VAL A 299 10.29 -36.53 15.25
C VAL A 299 10.48 -36.86 13.77
N ILE A 300 10.52 -38.16 13.48
CA ILE A 300 10.61 -38.69 12.11
C ILE A 300 9.16 -38.84 11.60
N ASP A 301 8.78 -38.10 10.55
CA ASP A 301 7.46 -38.30 9.93
C ASP A 301 7.53 -39.60 9.13
N MET A 302 6.94 -40.68 9.67
CA MET A 302 6.95 -42.00 9.02
C MET A 302 6.08 -42.07 7.76
N ARG A 303 5.41 -40.97 7.37
CA ARG A 303 4.55 -40.92 6.18
C ARG A 303 5.30 -41.02 4.85
N ASP A 304 6.62 -40.85 4.83
CA ASP A 304 7.44 -41.01 3.61
C ASP A 304 8.03 -42.44 3.47
N TRP A 305 7.73 -43.38 4.39
CA TRP A 305 8.26 -44.75 4.34
C TRP A 305 7.27 -45.82 3.85
N ASP A 306 5.98 -45.51 3.76
CA ASP A 306 4.93 -46.50 3.37
C ASP A 306 4.60 -46.50 1.86
N ASP A 307 5.27 -45.69 1.02
CA ASP A 307 5.03 -45.66 -0.43
C ASP A 307 5.80 -46.75 -1.22
N GLU A 308 6.61 -47.60 -0.57
CA GLU A 308 7.29 -48.73 -1.22
C GLU A 308 6.61 -50.10 -1.02
N GLU A 309 5.46 -50.19 -0.32
CA GLU A 309 4.76 -51.48 -0.09
C GLU A 309 3.35 -51.58 -0.73
N TYR A 310 3.14 -50.92 -1.88
CA TYR A 310 1.99 -51.15 -2.76
C TYR A 310 2.38 -51.49 -4.21
N GLU A 311 3.41 -52.32 -4.39
CA GLU A 311 3.53 -53.19 -5.57
C GLU A 311 3.11 -54.62 -5.20
N GLY A 312 1.80 -54.88 -5.19
CA GLY A 312 1.28 -56.24 -5.15
C GLY A 312 -0.12 -56.35 -4.58
N TRP A 313 -1.12 -56.30 -5.48
CA TRP A 313 -2.41 -57.02 -5.55
C TRP A 313 -3.52 -56.12 -6.09
#